data_AF-A0A4Y2WB81-F1
#
_entry.id   AF-A0A4Y2WB81-F1
#
_cell.length_a   1.000
_cell.length_b   1.000
_cell.length_c   1.000
_cell.angle_alpha   90.00
_cell.angle_beta   90.00
_cell.angle_gamma   90.00
#
_symmetry.space_group_name_H-M   'P 1'
#
loop_
_entity.id
_entity.type
_entity.pdbx_description
1 polymer ?
#
loop_
_entity_poly.entity_id
_entity_poly.type
_entity_poly.pdbx_seq_one_letter_code
_entity_poly.pdbx_strand_id
1 'polypeptide(L)'
;MSPSESEIYQINNLNLNDIHKMRGDELLKSDFKLDHLNDKDKDMQELLLKNYKVFSKSYKTLGETSAVTPEFSLLHNFPLQTKPYSIPLMTKKYAQQEIYNLLEAGRIEPSSSSYF
;
A
#
# COMPACT_ATOMS: atom_id res chain seq x y z
N MET A 1 -15.83 21.74 13.82
CA MET A 1 -14.83 22.15 12.82
C MET A 1 -14.82 21.08 11.75
N SER A 2 -15.23 21.41 10.52
CA SER A 2 -14.99 20.56 9.36
C SER A 2 -13.49 20.54 9.08
N PRO A 3 -12.86 19.37 8.84
CA PRO A 3 -11.48 19.33 8.40
C PRO A 3 -11.36 20.13 7.09
N SER A 4 -10.27 20.86 6.91
CA SER A 4 -9.96 21.51 5.64
C SER A 4 -9.75 20.44 4.55
N GLU A 5 -10.12 20.70 3.30
CA GLU A 5 -9.90 19.76 2.17
C GLU A 5 -8.42 19.34 2.04
N SER A 6 -7.49 20.17 2.52
CA SER A 6 -6.06 19.87 2.59
C SER A 6 -5.65 18.85 3.67
N GLU A 7 -6.46 18.61 4.69
CA GLU A 7 -6.17 17.64 5.76
C GLU A 7 -6.63 16.21 5.40
N ILE A 8 -7.55 16.06 4.44
CA ILE A 8 -8.20 14.80 4.05
C ILE A 8 -7.38 14.03 2.99
N TYR A 9 -6.21 14.55 2.59
CA TYR A 9 -5.36 13.89 1.60
C TYR A 9 -3.89 13.97 2.00
N GLN A 10 -3.56 13.64 3.25
CA GLN A 10 -2.17 13.35 3.61
C GLN A 10 -1.78 11.96 3.10
N ILE A 11 -1.86 11.78 1.78
CA ILE A 11 -1.15 10.71 1.08
C ILE A 11 0.33 10.96 1.34
N ASN A 12 1.09 9.90 1.62
CA ASN A 12 2.55 10.02 1.68
C ASN A 12 3.06 10.58 0.36
N ASN A 13 3.41 11.86 0.35
CA ASN A 13 3.97 12.55 -0.81
C ASN A 13 5.46 12.19 -0.98
N LEU A 14 5.78 10.89 -1.04
CA LEU A 14 7.11 10.45 -1.44
C LEU A 14 7.30 10.76 -2.92
N ASN A 15 8.39 11.44 -3.25
CA ASN A 15 8.73 11.69 -4.64
C ASN A 15 8.99 10.36 -5.36
N LEU A 16 8.60 10.26 -6.63
CA LEU A 16 8.83 9.08 -7.47
C LEU A 16 10.31 8.64 -7.48
N ASN A 17 11.24 9.59 -7.42
CA ASN A 17 12.67 9.29 -7.35
C ASN A 17 13.07 8.63 -6.02
N ASP A 18 12.47 9.06 -4.91
CA ASP A 18 12.71 8.46 -3.60
C ASP A 18 12.12 7.06 -3.53
N ILE A 19 10.92 6.87 -4.11
CA ILE A 19 10.29 5.54 -4.26
C ILE A 19 11.19 4.61 -5.07
N HIS A 20 11.72 5.06 -6.21
CA HIS A 20 12.65 4.25 -7.01
C HIS A 20 13.89 3.87 -6.21
N LYS A 21 14.49 4.80 -5.47
CA LYS A 21 15.66 4.52 -4.64
C LYS A 21 15.33 3.48 -3.56
N MET A 22 14.24 3.67 -2.84
CA MET A 22 13.77 2.74 -1.81
C MET A 22 13.49 1.33 -2.37
N ARG A 23 12.93 1.22 -3.58
CA ARG A 23 12.72 -0.06 -4.28
C ARG A 23 14.05 -0.76 -4.58
N GLY A 24 15.08 -0.01 -4.97
CA GLY A 24 16.42 -0.55 -5.17
C GLY A 24 17.07 -1.02 -3.87
N ASP A 25 16.86 -0.27 -2.79
CA ASP A 25 17.44 -0.56 -1.47
C ASP A 25 16.75 -1.75 -0.77
N GLU A 26 15.44 -1.96 -0.97
CA GLU A 26 14.66 -3.03 -0.33
C GLU A 26 14.78 -4.40 -1.03
N LEU A 27 15.17 -4.40 -2.30
CA LEU A 27 15.18 -5.57 -3.18
C LEU A 27 16.49 -6.35 -3.06
N LEU A 28 16.41 -7.59 -2.62
CA LEU A 28 17.54 -8.48 -2.44
C LEU A 28 17.51 -9.61 -3.48
N LYS A 29 18.68 -10.15 -3.81
CA LYS A 29 18.78 -11.32 -4.70
C LYS A 29 17.95 -12.52 -4.19
N SER A 30 17.90 -12.69 -2.86
CA SER A 30 17.13 -13.74 -2.20
C SER A 30 15.61 -13.59 -2.31
N ASP A 31 15.11 -12.42 -2.71
CA ASP A 31 13.68 -12.22 -2.93
C ASP A 31 13.21 -12.96 -4.20
N PHE A 32 14.14 -13.26 -5.11
CA PHE A 32 13.87 -14.03 -6.32
C PHE A 32 14.22 -15.51 -6.12
N LYS A 33 13.20 -16.35 -6.01
CA LYS A 33 13.35 -17.81 -5.93
C LYS A 33 13.66 -18.39 -7.30
N LEU A 34 14.93 -18.35 -7.70
CA LEU A 34 15.38 -18.78 -9.03
C LEU A 34 16.05 -20.17 -9.05
N ASP A 35 16.01 -20.91 -7.95
CA ASP A 35 16.70 -22.22 -7.78
C ASP A 35 16.27 -23.30 -8.79
N HIS A 36 15.18 -23.05 -9.52
CA HIS A 36 14.64 -23.92 -10.56
C HIS A 36 15.18 -23.58 -11.97
N LEU A 37 15.86 -22.45 -12.13
CA LEU A 37 16.61 -22.11 -13.33
C LEU A 37 17.99 -22.74 -13.20
N ASN A 38 18.47 -23.41 -14.26
CA ASN A 38 19.85 -23.94 -14.33
C ASN A 38 20.87 -22.77 -14.36
N ASP A 39 22.05 -22.96 -14.99
CA ASP A 39 23.18 -22.00 -15.12
C ASP A 39 22.84 -20.58 -15.67
N LYS A 40 21.57 -20.25 -15.89
CA LYS A 40 21.04 -18.93 -16.29
C LYS A 40 20.45 -18.12 -15.13
N ASP A 41 20.44 -18.67 -13.91
CA ASP A 41 19.93 -18.02 -12.70
C ASP A 41 20.58 -16.64 -12.46
N LYS A 42 21.90 -16.55 -12.61
CA LYS A 42 22.68 -15.33 -12.35
C LYS A 42 22.34 -14.20 -13.32
N ASP A 43 22.25 -14.51 -14.61
CA ASP A 43 21.91 -13.53 -15.65
C ASP A 43 20.49 -12.99 -15.44
N MET A 44 19.56 -13.85 -15.03
CA MET A 44 18.19 -13.44 -14.71
C MET A 44 18.13 -12.58 -13.45
N GLN A 45 18.89 -12.91 -12.39
CA GLN A 45 18.95 -12.06 -11.19
C GLN A 45 19.47 -10.66 -11.52
N GLU A 46 20.53 -10.55 -12.33
CA GLU A 46 21.08 -9.26 -12.73
C GLU A 46 20.07 -8.45 -13.55
N LEU A 47 19.33 -9.09 -14.46
CA LEU A 47 18.28 -8.44 -15.23
C LEU A 47 17.14 -7.93 -14.34
N LEU A 48 16.69 -8.73 -13.38
CA LEU A 48 15.60 -8.36 -12.47
C LEU A 48 16.01 -7.19 -11.57
N LEU A 49 17.22 -7.25 -10.99
CA LEU A 49 17.76 -6.16 -10.19
C LEU A 49 17.98 -4.89 -10.99
N LYS A 50 18.41 -4.97 -12.26
CA LYS A 50 18.53 -3.80 -13.13
C LYS A 50 17.19 -3.10 -13.36
N ASN A 51 16.09 -3.86 -13.30
CA ASN A 51 14.72 -3.37 -13.45
C ASN A 51 14.00 -3.18 -12.09
N TYR A 52 14.74 -2.93 -11.00
CA TYR A 52 14.18 -2.77 -9.64
C TYR A 52 12.98 -1.81 -9.55
N LYS A 53 12.90 -0.82 -10.44
CA LYS A 53 11.82 0.18 -10.47
C LYS A 53 10.43 -0.41 -10.61
N VAL A 54 10.28 -1.61 -11.17
CA VAL A 54 8.98 -2.25 -11.38
C VAL A 54 8.52 -3.11 -10.20
N PHE A 55 9.40 -3.37 -9.23
CA PHE A 55 9.11 -4.19 -8.06
C PHE A 55 8.83 -3.30 -6.84
N SER A 56 7.94 -3.74 -5.97
CA SER A 56 7.68 -3.13 -4.67
C SER A 56 7.54 -4.25 -3.65
N LYS A 57 8.28 -4.13 -2.54
CA LYS A 57 8.28 -5.12 -1.46
C LYS A 57 7.51 -4.63 -0.24
N SER A 58 7.41 -3.32 -0.05
CA SER A 58 6.75 -2.68 1.08
C SER A 58 5.60 -1.78 0.64
N TYR A 59 4.61 -1.58 1.52
CA TYR A 59 3.49 -0.67 1.26
C TYR A 59 3.93 0.78 0.99
N LYS A 60 5.09 1.18 1.51
CA LYS A 60 5.69 2.51 1.32
C LYS A 60 6.06 2.77 -0.14
N THR A 61 6.49 1.74 -0.87
CA THR A 61 6.91 1.84 -2.27
C THR A 61 5.81 1.40 -3.23
N LEU A 62 4.60 1.14 -2.75
CA LEU A 62 3.48 0.69 -3.60
C LEU A 62 3.14 1.78 -4.63
N GLY A 63 2.75 1.37 -5.84
CA GLY A 63 2.43 2.30 -6.93
C GLY A 63 1.24 3.21 -6.65
N GLU A 64 1.14 4.26 -7.44
CA GLU A 64 0.01 5.18 -7.49
C GLU A 64 -0.26 5.55 -8.96
N THR A 65 -1.53 5.84 -9.29
CA THR A 65 -1.91 6.37 -10.59
C THR A 65 -2.99 7.43 -10.43
N SER A 66 -2.85 8.54 -11.16
CA SER A 66 -3.86 9.58 -11.28
C SER A 66 -4.60 9.51 -12.63
N ALA A 67 -4.37 8.46 -13.42
CA ALA A 67 -4.99 8.29 -14.73
C ALA A 67 -6.52 8.13 -14.65
N VAL A 68 -7.03 7.64 -13.53
CA VAL A 68 -8.47 7.46 -13.26
C VAL A 68 -8.73 7.81 -11.80
N THR A 69 -9.65 8.73 -11.57
CA THR A 69 -10.23 8.96 -10.24
C THR A 69 -11.54 8.18 -10.17
N PRO A 70 -11.65 7.14 -9.32
CA PRO A 70 -12.87 6.36 -9.24
C PRO A 70 -13.99 7.18 -8.59
N GLU A 71 -15.15 7.23 -9.26
CA GLU A 71 -16.38 7.79 -8.71
C GLU A 71 -17.40 6.68 -8.51
N PHE A 72 -18.07 6.67 -7.37
CA PHE A 72 -19.07 5.66 -7.02
C PHE A 72 -20.47 6.27 -7.06
N SER A 73 -21.27 5.94 -8.08
CA SER A 73 -22.68 6.35 -8.16
C SER A 73 -23.55 5.39 -7.36
N LEU A 74 -24.24 5.90 -6.34
CA LEU A 74 -25.14 5.11 -5.50
C LEU A 74 -26.58 5.17 -6.02
N LEU A 75 -27.32 4.06 -5.87
CA LEU A 75 -28.76 4.04 -6.15
C LEU A 75 -29.55 4.83 -5.09
N HIS A 76 -29.13 4.75 -3.83
CA HIS A 76 -29.70 5.47 -2.72
C HIS A 76 -28.60 6.08 -1.86
N ASN A 77 -28.77 7.34 -1.47
CA ASN A 77 -27.77 8.14 -0.74
C ASN A 77 -28.04 8.18 0.78
N PHE A 78 -28.64 7.14 1.35
CA PHE A 78 -28.78 7.05 2.81
C PHE A 78 -27.66 6.17 3.39
N PRO A 79 -26.91 6.66 4.39
CA PRO A 79 -25.86 5.87 5.02
C PRO A 79 -26.46 4.75 5.87
N LEU A 80 -25.81 3.59 5.87
CA LEU A 80 -26.16 2.44 6.70
C LEU A 80 -25.10 2.24 7.77
N GLN A 81 -25.43 2.54 9.02
CA GLN A 81 -24.52 2.34 10.15
C GLN A 81 -24.69 0.95 10.75
N THR A 82 -23.62 0.19 10.77
CA THR A 82 -23.58 -1.14 11.40
C THR A 82 -22.49 -1.18 12.44
N LYS A 83 -22.80 -1.73 13.63
CA LYS A 83 -21.78 -1.92 14.66
C LYS A 83 -20.75 -2.95 14.19
N PRO A 84 -19.44 -2.65 14.28
CA PRO A 84 -18.41 -3.62 13.91
C PRO A 84 -18.45 -4.82 14.85
N TYR A 85 -18.19 -6.00 14.30
CA TYR A 85 -18.06 -7.22 15.11
C TYR A 85 -16.79 -7.19 15.96
N SER A 86 -16.85 -7.84 17.12
CA SER A 86 -15.69 -7.99 17.99
C SER A 86 -14.58 -8.81 17.32
N ILE A 87 -13.36 -8.25 17.30
CA ILE A 87 -12.18 -8.93 16.78
C ILE A 87 -11.68 -9.93 17.85
N PRO A 88 -11.41 -11.21 17.49
CA PRO A 88 -10.82 -12.17 18.41
C PRO A 88 -9.49 -11.69 19.01
N LEU A 89 -9.26 -12.02 20.29
CA LEU A 89 -8.05 -11.58 21.01
C LEU A 89 -6.74 -12.04 20.34
N MET A 90 -6.73 -13.26 19.79
CA MET A 90 -5.57 -13.84 19.12
C MET A 90 -5.19 -13.08 17.84
N THR A 91 -6.17 -12.54 17.12
CA THR A 91 -5.95 -11.84 15.84
C THR A 91 -5.77 -10.34 16.02
N LYS A 92 -6.13 -9.78 17.18
CA LYS A 92 -6.08 -8.34 17.45
C LYS A 92 -4.71 -7.72 17.20
N LYS A 93 -3.62 -8.39 17.62
CA LYS A 93 -2.25 -7.88 17.45
C LYS A 93 -1.86 -7.76 15.98
N TYR A 94 -2.19 -8.78 15.17
CA TYR A 94 -1.91 -8.78 13.74
C TYR A 94 -2.71 -7.71 13.01
N ALA A 95 -4.01 -7.56 13.34
CA ALA A 95 -4.85 -6.52 12.76
C ALA A 95 -4.33 -5.11 13.10
N GLN A 96 -3.88 -4.88 14.35
CA GLN A 96 -3.30 -3.61 14.76
C GLN A 96 -2.01 -3.28 13.99
N GLN A 97 -1.13 -4.27 13.82
CA GLN A 97 0.11 -4.09 13.06
C GLN A 97 -0.18 -3.77 11.59
N GLU A 98 -1.16 -4.45 10.98
CA GLU A 98 -1.49 -4.20 9.58
C GLU A 98 -2.16 -2.84 9.36
N ILE A 99 -3.06 -2.43 10.27
CA ILE A 99 -3.63 -1.09 10.26
C ILE A 99 -2.52 -0.03 10.39
N TYR A 100 -1.54 -0.25 11.26
CA TYR A 100 -0.40 0.66 11.40
C TYR A 100 0.42 0.76 10.11
N ASN A 101 0.71 -0.39 9.47
CA ASN A 101 1.45 -0.40 8.20
C ASN A 101 0.72 0.40 7.10
N LEU A 102 -0.60 0.27 7.02
CA LEU A 102 -1.42 0.98 6.03
C LEU A 102 -1.55 2.48 6.34
N LEU A 103 -1.66 2.86 7.62
CA LEU A 103 -1.63 4.25 8.06
C LEU A 103 -0.28 4.89 7.75
N GLU A 104 0.83 4.21 8.10
CA GLU A 104 2.19 4.69 7.83
C GLU A 104 2.44 4.82 6.34
N ALA A 105 1.83 3.98 5.50
CA ALA A 105 1.91 4.07 4.05
C ALA A 105 0.97 5.13 3.43
N GLY A 106 0.09 5.77 4.20
CA GLY A 106 -0.89 6.75 3.70
C GLY A 106 -1.97 6.12 2.82
N ARG A 107 -2.30 4.83 3.02
CA ARG A 107 -3.33 4.10 2.26
C ARG A 107 -4.70 4.14 2.92
N ILE A 108 -4.71 4.30 4.23
CA ILE A 108 -5.91 4.56 5.01
C ILE A 108 -5.65 5.78 5.88
N GLU A 109 -6.72 6.45 6.25
CA GLU A 109 -6.67 7.63 7.11
C GLU A 109 -7.86 7.62 8.09
N PRO A 110 -7.71 8.26 9.26
CA PRO A 110 -8.83 8.51 10.14
C PRO A 110 -9.85 9.43 9.45
N SER A 111 -11.12 9.03 9.44
CA SER A 111 -12.20 9.85 8.89
C SER A 111 -13.40 9.85 9.83
N SER A 112 -14.22 10.91 9.71
CA SER A 112 -15.55 10.99 10.32
C SER A 112 -16.58 10.85 9.21
N SER A 113 -17.28 9.72 9.15
CA SER A 113 -18.20 9.38 8.07
C SER A 113 -19.56 9.00 8.63
N SER A 114 -20.65 9.42 7.97
CA SER A 114 -21.99 8.96 8.33
C SER A 114 -22.22 7.47 8.02
N TYR A 115 -21.37 6.85 7.19
CA TYR A 115 -21.48 5.44 6.79
C TYR A 115 -20.92 4.45 7.81
N PHE A 116 -20.28 4.90 8.90
CA PHE A 116 -19.67 4.04 9.93
C PHE A 116 -19.94 4.55 11.34
#